data_AF-A0A5U3G461-F1
#
_entry.id   AF-A0A5U3G461-F1
#
_cell.length_a   1.000
_cell.length_b   1.000
_cell.length_c   1.000
_cell.angle_alpha   90.00
_cell.angle_beta   90.00
_cell.angle_gamma   90.00
#
_symmetry.space_group_name_H-M   'P 1'
#
loop_
_entity.id
_entity.type
_entity.pdbx_description
1 polymer ?
#
loop_
_entity_poly.entity_id
_entity_poly.type
_entity_poly.pdbx_seq_one_letter_code
_entity_poly.pdbx_strand_id
1 'polypeptide(L)' 'QKQAVTQADLRHLDNLNQQGVFATLYTDGNWCGINRTRQQGGDKFVIGDETWLVVEVPEIWPDWTRVIVCLQV' A
#
# COMPACT_ATOMS: atom_id res chain seq x y z
N GLN A 1 -12.68 0.80 0.65
CA GLN A 1 -12.90 2.11 -0.01
C GLN A 1 -11.57 2.54 -0.65
N LYS A 2 -11.54 2.96 -1.93
CA LYS A 2 -10.30 3.44 -2.61
C LYS A 2 -10.22 4.97 -2.47
N GLN A 3 -9.18 5.49 -1.85
CA GLN A 3 -8.98 6.94 -1.65
C GLN A 3 -7.71 7.41 -2.37
N ALA A 4 -7.71 8.67 -2.82
CA ALA A 4 -6.54 9.30 -3.43
C ALA A 4 -5.39 9.40 -2.43
N VAL A 5 -4.17 9.15 -2.91
CA VAL A 5 -2.93 9.22 -2.11
C VAL A 5 -2.64 10.68 -1.76
N THR A 6 -2.19 10.93 -0.53
CA THR A 6 -1.89 12.29 -0.08
C THR A 6 -0.56 12.80 -0.67
N GLN A 7 -0.39 14.13 -0.75
CA GLN A 7 0.84 14.73 -1.30
C GLN A 7 2.10 14.41 -0.46
N ALA A 8 1.94 14.14 0.83
CA ALA A 8 3.05 13.75 1.71
C ALA A 8 3.52 12.32 1.40
N ASP A 9 2.58 11.39 1.24
CA ASP A 9 2.86 10.01 0.86
C ASP A 9 3.50 9.94 -0.53
N LEU A 10 3.01 10.74 -1.50
CA LEU A 10 3.61 10.83 -2.83
C LEU A 10 5.08 11.28 -2.78
N ARG A 11 5.43 12.25 -1.93
CA ARG A 11 6.83 12.66 -1.75
C ARG A 11 7.68 11.57 -1.09
N HIS A 12 7.10 10.79 -0.18
CA HIS A 12 7.80 9.66 0.43
C HIS A 12 8.12 8.58 -0.61
N LEU A 13 7.14 8.24 -1.45
CA LEU A 13 7.30 7.27 -2.53
C LEU A 13 8.29 7.74 -3.61
N ASP A 14 8.28 9.04 -3.94
CA ASP A 14 9.22 9.66 -4.88
C ASP A 14 10.66 9.58 -4.35
N ASN A 15 10.86 9.83 -3.05
CA ASN A 15 12.15 9.63 -2.38
C ASN A 15 12.60 8.16 -2.39
N LEU A 16 11.67 7.21 -2.43
CA LEU A 16 11.96 5.77 -2.57
C LEU A 16 12.18 5.33 -4.02
N ASN A 17 12.20 6.26 -4.99
CA ASN A 17 12.29 6.00 -6.43
C ASN A 17 11.21 5.01 -6.93
N GLN A 18 10.03 4.97 -6.31
CA GLN A 18 8.93 4.13 -6.78
C GLN A 18 8.08 4.86 -7.81
N GLN A 19 7.96 4.30 -9.01
CA GLN A 19 7.12 4.81 -10.09
C GLN A 19 5.91 3.90 -10.29
N GLY A 20 4.72 4.46 -10.49
CA GLY A 20 3.49 3.69 -10.69
C GLY A 20 2.21 4.47 -10.35
N VAL A 21 1.07 3.80 -10.49
CA VAL A 21 -0.22 4.30 -10.00
C VAL A 21 -0.37 3.84 -8.55
N PHE A 22 -0.42 4.80 -7.63
CA PHE A 22 -0.60 4.52 -6.21
C PHE A 22 -2.02 4.82 -5.76
N ALA A 23 -2.51 4.01 -4.83
CA ALA A 23 -3.79 4.22 -4.16
C ALA A 23 -3.65 3.95 -2.67
N THR A 24 -4.51 4.59 -1.88
CA THR A 24 -4.63 4.31 -0.44
C THR A 24 -5.87 3.45 -0.21
N LEU A 25 -5.69 2.34 0.49
CA LEU A 25 -6.77 1.47 0.93
C LEU A 25 -6.88 1.49 2.45
N TYR A 26 -8.12 1.49 2.93
CA TYR A 26 -8.46 1.25 4.33
C TYR A 26 -9.07 -0.13 4.44
N THR A 27 -8.48 -0.94 5.31
CA THR A 27 -8.79 -2.37 5.46
C THR A 27 -8.90 -2.70 6.94
N ASP A 28 -9.78 -3.62 7.28
CA ASP A 28 -9.83 -4.26 8.59
C ASP A 28 -8.70 -5.29 8.73
N GLY A 29 -8.17 -5.44 9.95
CA GLY A 29 -7.10 -6.38 10.26
C GLY A 29 -5.68 -5.83 10.11
N ASN A 30 -4.68 -6.68 10.40
CA ASN A 30 -3.26 -6.31 10.42
C ASN A 30 -2.58 -6.73 9.12
N TRP A 31 -2.02 -5.77 8.38
CA TRP A 31 -1.42 -5.98 7.06
C TRP A 31 0.06 -5.60 7.08
N CYS A 32 0.89 -6.37 6.37
CA CYS A 32 2.33 -6.18 6.38
C CYS A 32 2.80 -5.54 5.07
N GLY A 33 3.41 -4.35 5.18
CA GLY A 33 4.13 -3.72 4.08
C GLY A 33 5.34 -4.56 3.65
N ILE A 34 5.82 -4.37 2.41
CA ILE A 34 6.98 -5.11 1.90
C ILE A 34 8.22 -4.82 2.77
N ASN A 35 8.63 -5.82 3.53
CA ASN A 35 9.91 -5.87 4.21
C ASN A 35 10.85 -6.81 3.43
N ARG A 36 11.64 -6.21 2.54
CA ARG A 36 12.59 -6.95 1.66
C ARG A 36 13.64 -7.74 2.44
N THR A 37 14.04 -7.27 3.62
CA THR A 37 15.08 -7.91 4.46
C THR A 37 14.55 -9.14 5.17
N ARG A 38 13.27 -9.15 5.56
CA ARG A 38 12.62 -10.30 6.21
C ARG A 38 11.88 -11.23 5.26
N GLN A 39 11.83 -10.91 3.96
CA GLN A 39 10.95 -11.56 2.97
C GLN A 39 9.48 -11.62 3.46
N GLN A 40 9.04 -10.59 4.17
CA GLN A 40 7.70 -10.50 4.75
C GLN A 40 6.95 -9.35 4.08
N GLY A 41 5.66 -9.52 3.83
CA GLY A 41 4.87 -8.58 3.03
C GLY A 41 4.92 -8.88 1.52
N GLY A 42 4.24 -8.05 0.74
CA GLY A 42 3.89 -8.36 -0.65
C GLY A 42 2.46 -8.85 -0.80
N ASP A 43 1.62 -8.57 0.20
CA ASP A 43 0.18 -8.78 0.11
C ASP A 43 -0.35 -8.02 -1.11
N LYS A 44 -1.20 -8.73 -1.86
CA LYS A 44 -1.81 -8.23 -3.07
C LYS A 44 -3.31 -8.14 -2.86
N PHE A 45 -3.86 -6.97 -3.17
CA PHE A 45 -5.29 -6.78 -3.30
C PHE A 45 -5.67 -6.99 -4.77
N VAL A 46 -6.62 -7.89 -5.01
CA VAL A 46 -7.22 -8.07 -6.33
C VAL A 46 -8.57 -7.38 -6.31
N ILE A 47 -8.73 -6.33 -7.12
CA ILE A 47 -9.95 -5.53 -7.20
C ILE A 47 -10.42 -5.54 -8.65
N GLY A 48 -11.38 -6.41 -8.97
CA GLY A 48 -11.75 -6.68 -10.35
C GLY A 48 -10.62 -7.41 -11.07
N ASP A 49 -10.18 -6.86 -12.20
CA ASP A 49 -9.04 -7.37 -12.98
C ASP A 49 -7.70 -6.74 -12.57
N GLU A 50 -7.71 -5.77 -11.65
CA GLU A 50 -6.51 -5.03 -11.23
C GLU A 50 -5.83 -5.70 -10.02
N THR A 51 -4.52 -5.91 -10.11
CA THR A 51 -3.71 -6.35 -8.97
C THR A 51 -2.94 -5.19 -8.34
N TRP A 52 -3.12 -4.99 -7.04
CA TRP A 52 -2.52 -3.91 -6.26
C TRP A 52 -1.58 -4.48 -5.20
N LEU A 53 -0.30 -4.11 -5.24
CA LEU A 53 0.72 -4.58 -4.31
C LEU A 53 0.88 -3.61 -3.15
N VAL A 54 0.80 -4.08 -1.91
CA VAL A 54 1.08 -3.24 -0.73
C VAL A 54 2.55 -2.88 -0.70
N VAL A 55 2.86 -1.59 -0.84
CA VAL A 55 4.23 -1.07 -0.80
C VAL A 55 4.58 -0.51 0.57
N GLU A 56 3.60 0.03 1.29
CA GLU A 56 3.79 0.65 2.60
C GLU A 56 2.53 0.54 3.46
N VAL A 57 2.71 0.50 4.78
CA VAL A 57 1.62 0.48 5.76
C VAL A 57 1.84 1.62 6.75
N PRO A 58 1.46 2.86 6.40
CA PRO A 58 1.74 4.03 7.22
C PRO A 58 0.97 4.07 8.55
N GLU A 59 -0.19 3.41 8.66
CA GLU A 59 -0.99 3.42 9.88
C GLU A 59 -1.58 2.04 10.18
N ILE A 60 -1.38 1.57 11.41
CA ILE A 60 -1.96 0.33 11.94
C ILE A 60 -2.68 0.69 13.24
N TRP A 61 -3.99 0.45 13.27
CA TRP A 61 -4.83 0.64 14.44
C TRP A 61 -5.51 -0.69 14.82
N PRO A 62 -6.06 -0.81 16.05
CA PRO A 62 -6.71 -2.05 16.49
C PRO A 62 -7.91 -2.46 15.63
N ASP A 63 -8.57 -1.50 15.00
CA ASP A 63 -9.83 -1.62 14.28
C ASP A 63 -9.65 -1.52 12.76
N TRP A 64 -8.67 -0.76 12.27
CA TRP A 64 -8.37 -0.63 10.84
C TRP A 64 -6.88 -0.37 10.58
N THR A 65 -6.48 -0.63 9.34
CA THR A 65 -5.14 -0.39 8.84
C THR A 65 -5.23 0.41 7.55
N ARG A 66 -4.35 1.40 7.40
CA ARG A 66 -4.18 2.13 6.14
C ARG A 66 -2.94 1.62 5.44
N VAL A 67 -3.14 1.18 4.21
CA VAL A 67 -2.08 0.67 3.35
C VAL A 67 -1.97 1.51 2.09
N ILE A 68 -0.73 1.71 1.62
CA ILE A 68 -0.42 2.28 0.32
C ILE A 68 -0.14 1.12 -0.61
N VAL A 69 -0.84 1.10 -1.73
CA VAL A 69 -0.70 0.08 -2.76
C VAL A 69 -0.24 0.67 -4.08
N CYS A 70 0.51 -0.10 -4.85
CA CYS A 70 0.95 0.21 -6.20
C CYS A 70 0.29 -0.77 -7.18
N LEU A 71 -0.33 -0.26 -8.24
CA LEU A 71 -0.90 -1.07 -9.31
C LEU A 71 0.21 -1.86 -10.00
N GLN A 72 0.01 -3.17 -10.18
CA GLN A 72 0.98 -4.06 -10.83
C GLN A 72 0.56 -4.42 -12.25
N VAL A 73 -0.65 -4.94 -12.42
CA VAL A 73 -1.43 -5.12 -13.67
C VAL A 73 -2.75 -5.80 -13.32
#